data_AF-A0A4Q1KX15-F1
#
_entry.id   AF-A0A4Q1KX15-F1
#
_cell.length_a   1.000
_cell.length_b   1.000
_cell.length_c   1.000
_cell.angle_alpha   90.00
_cell.angle_beta   90.00
_cell.angle_gamma   90.00
#
_symmetry.space_group_name_H-M   'P 1'
#
loop_
_entity.id
_entity.type
_entity.pdbx_description
1 polymer ?
#
loop_
_entity_poly.entity_id
_entity_poly.type
_entity_poly.pdbx_seq_one_letter_code
_entity_poly.pdbx_strand_id
1 'polypeptide(L)'
;MKTILAIWNASSKGKSSTILEIAKHLLIQFPNHNIIFCDKDVNNLTVDFRLVIEINGKIIVLESQGDPGTRLEARLTGIVNQYNPDLIFCTCRTRGETVNSVENTANNFEYLTIWSSTYQTTHNHSTVNQVKAEHLLDLIKKLGLI
;
A
#
# COMPACT_ATOMS: atom_id res chain seq x y z
N MET A 1 -15.82 1.87 6.13
CA MET A 1 -14.82 2.83 6.61
C MET A 1 -13.67 2.81 5.64
N LYS A 2 -13.30 3.96 5.07
CA LYS A 2 -12.18 4.05 4.11
C LYS A 2 -10.87 4.23 4.86
N THR A 3 -9.82 3.53 4.44
CA THR A 3 -8.57 3.46 5.20
C THR A 3 -7.33 3.62 4.31
N ILE A 4 -6.37 4.44 4.74
CA ILE A 4 -5.01 4.45 4.20
C ILE A 4 -4.11 3.74 5.20
N LEU A 5 -3.48 2.64 4.79
CA LEU A 5 -2.42 1.98 5.54
C LEU A 5 -1.07 2.44 4.98
N ALA A 6 -0.45 3.39 5.68
CA ALA A 6 0.79 4.03 5.27
C ALA A 6 2.00 3.33 5.89
N ILE A 7 2.85 2.78 5.03
CA ILE A 7 4.10 2.10 5.41
C ILE A 7 5.26 3.10 5.35
N TRP A 8 5.73 3.56 6.52
CA TRP A 8 6.76 4.57 6.63
C TRP A 8 8.10 4.01 7.11
N ASN A 9 9.20 4.56 6.60
CA ASN A 9 10.57 4.33 7.07
C ASN A 9 11.56 5.19 6.27
N ALA A 10 12.82 5.22 6.71
CA ALA A 10 13.95 5.73 5.96
C ALA A 10 14.17 5.00 4.62
N SER A 11 15.12 5.51 3.83
CA SER A 11 15.47 4.91 2.53
C SER A 11 15.98 3.49 2.70
N SER A 12 15.67 2.63 1.72
CA SER A 12 16.22 1.27 1.65
C SER A 12 15.91 0.41 2.88
N LYS A 13 14.77 0.64 3.53
CA LYS A 13 14.28 -0.15 4.68
C LYS A 13 13.15 -1.13 4.34
N GLY A 14 12.97 -1.47 3.06
CA GLY A 14 12.04 -2.52 2.64
C GLY A 14 10.58 -2.09 2.45
N LYS A 15 10.28 -0.78 2.37
CA LYS A 15 8.89 -0.29 2.22
C LYS A 15 8.22 -0.82 0.96
N SER A 16 8.78 -0.53 -0.21
CA SER A 16 8.23 -0.95 -1.51
C SER A 16 8.22 -2.47 -1.64
N SER A 17 9.25 -3.14 -1.10
CA SER A 17 9.31 -4.60 -1.02
C SER A 17 8.20 -5.19 -0.14
N THR A 18 7.84 -4.56 0.98
CA THR A 18 6.72 -4.99 1.81
C THR A 18 5.41 -4.86 1.05
N ILE A 19 5.16 -3.75 0.34
CA ILE A 19 3.96 -3.60 -0.50
C ILE A 19 3.93 -4.63 -1.64
N LEU A 20 5.08 -4.94 -2.24
CA LEU A 20 5.19 -5.99 -3.25
C LEU A 20 4.78 -7.37 -2.69
N GLU A 21 5.26 -7.73 -1.49
CA GLU A 21 4.84 -8.99 -0.86
C GLU A 21 3.35 -8.98 -0.48
N ILE A 22 2.78 -7.85 -0.03
CA ILE A 22 1.33 -7.71 0.17
C ILE A 22 0.58 -7.99 -1.13
N ALA A 23 1.00 -7.39 -2.26
CA ALA A 23 0.36 -7.63 -3.56
C ALA A 23 0.38 -9.11 -3.93
N LYS A 24 1.54 -9.77 -3.85
CA LYS A 24 1.68 -11.20 -4.15
C LYS A 24 0.76 -12.05 -3.27
N HIS A 25 0.72 -11.78 -1.97
CA HIS A 25 -0.14 -12.52 -1.05
C HIS A 25 -1.62 -12.29 -1.34
N LEU A 26 -2.06 -11.08 -1.68
CA LEU A 26 -3.45 -10.82 -2.07
C LEU A 26 -3.84 -11.60 -3.33
N LEU A 27 -3.00 -11.55 -4.37
CA LEU A 27 -3.25 -12.26 -5.63
C LEU A 27 -3.33 -13.78 -5.44
N ILE A 28 -2.52 -14.35 -4.53
CA ILE A 28 -2.52 -15.78 -4.22
C ILE A 28 -3.71 -16.18 -3.32
N GLN A 29 -3.99 -15.41 -2.27
CA GLN A 29 -4.98 -15.77 -1.25
C GLN A 29 -6.43 -15.55 -1.71
N PHE A 30 -6.64 -14.66 -2.68
CA PHE A 30 -7.97 -14.33 -3.20
C PHE A 30 -8.04 -14.64 -4.70
N PRO A 31 -8.15 -15.92 -5.12
CA PRO A 31 -8.10 -16.29 -6.54
C PRO A 31 -9.25 -15.72 -7.39
N ASN A 32 -10.35 -15.29 -6.76
CA ASN A 32 -11.49 -14.63 -7.42
C ASN A 32 -11.40 -13.10 -7.41
N HIS A 33 -10.20 -12.54 -7.17
CA HIS A 33 -9.98 -11.10 -7.28
C HIS A 33 -10.21 -10.62 -8.71
N ASN A 34 -10.58 -9.35 -8.86
CA ASN A 34 -10.70 -8.69 -10.15
C ASN A 34 -9.63 -7.59 -10.24
N ILE A 35 -8.77 -7.65 -11.26
CA ILE A 35 -7.74 -6.62 -11.48
C ILE A 35 -8.38 -5.47 -12.26
N ILE A 36 -8.57 -4.32 -11.60
CA ILE A 36 -9.13 -3.11 -12.22
C ILE A 36 -8.04 -2.38 -13.01
N PHE A 37 -6.84 -2.27 -12.44
CA PHE A 37 -5.72 -1.57 -13.06
C PHE A 37 -4.38 -2.06 -12.52
N CYS A 38 -3.38 -2.16 -13.39
CA CYS A 38 -1.99 -2.30 -13.00
C CYS A 38 -1.13 -1.56 -14.01
N ASP A 39 -0.16 -0.75 -13.55
CA ASP A 39 0.78 -0.05 -14.44
C ASP A 39 2.02 -0.91 -14.80
N LYS A 40 2.08 -2.14 -14.28
CA LYS A 40 3.08 -3.17 -14.57
C LYS A 40 2.42 -4.49 -14.97
N ASP A 41 3.22 -5.45 -15.43
CA ASP A 41 2.77 -6.84 -15.61
C ASP A 41 2.49 -7.48 -14.24
N VAL A 42 1.24 -7.85 -14.01
CA VAL A 42 0.78 -8.43 -12.74
C VAL A 42 1.42 -9.80 -12.45
N ASN A 43 1.78 -10.56 -13.50
CA ASN A 43 2.39 -11.87 -13.33
C ASN A 43 3.88 -11.77 -12.99
N ASN A 44 4.50 -10.61 -13.24
CA ASN A 44 5.92 -10.34 -13.03
C ASN A 44 6.12 -9.01 -12.27
N LEU A 45 5.33 -8.81 -11.22
CA LEU A 45 5.32 -7.57 -10.44
C LEU A 45 6.69 -7.31 -9.79
N THR A 46 7.20 -6.10 -9.93
CA THR A 46 8.39 -5.58 -9.25
C THR A 46 8.03 -4.35 -8.44
N VAL A 47 8.98 -3.76 -7.69
CA VAL A 47 8.75 -2.52 -6.93
C VAL A 47 8.43 -1.34 -7.87
N ASP A 48 7.92 -0.24 -7.31
CA ASP A 48 7.51 0.96 -8.05
C ASP A 48 6.40 0.67 -9.08
N PHE A 49 5.36 0.01 -8.58
CA PHE A 49 4.10 -0.28 -9.23
C PHE A 49 2.91 0.36 -8.51
N ARG A 50 1.81 0.47 -9.25
CA ARG A 50 0.46 0.66 -8.77
C ARG A 50 -0.43 -0.50 -9.18
N LEU A 51 -1.14 -1.07 -8.22
CA LEU A 51 -2.14 -2.11 -8.45
C LEU A 51 -3.47 -1.68 -7.84
N VAL A 52 -4.55 -1.78 -8.60
CA VAL A 52 -5.94 -1.59 -8.16
C VAL A 52 -6.65 -2.91 -8.39
N ILE A 53 -7.12 -3.52 -7.30
CA ILE A 53 -7.81 -4.80 -7.32
C ILE A 53 -9.10 -4.70 -6.53
N GLU A 54 -10.08 -5.46 -6.95
CA GLU A 54 -11.31 -5.69 -6.22
C GLU A 54 -11.29 -7.09 -5.61
N ILE A 55 -11.55 -7.17 -4.31
CA ILE A 55 -11.64 -8.42 -3.55
C ILE A 55 -12.90 -8.33 -2.71
N ASN A 56 -13.81 -9.30 -2.82
CA ASN A 56 -15.05 -9.36 -2.03
C ASN A 56 -15.90 -8.07 -2.11
N GLY A 57 -15.92 -7.40 -3.27
CA GLY A 57 -16.62 -6.12 -3.46
C GLY A 57 -15.95 -4.91 -2.80
N LYS A 58 -14.69 -5.05 -2.37
CA LYS A 58 -13.85 -3.99 -1.81
C LYS A 58 -12.77 -3.59 -2.80
N ILE A 59 -12.64 -2.29 -3.05
CA ILE A 59 -11.58 -1.76 -3.93
C ILE A 59 -10.33 -1.49 -3.08
N ILE A 60 -9.25 -2.18 -3.41
CA ILE A 60 -7.97 -2.12 -2.72
C ILE A 60 -6.92 -1.59 -3.68
N VAL A 61 -6.16 -0.60 -3.23
CA VAL A 61 -5.08 0.01 -4.00
C VAL A 61 -3.75 -0.22 -3.31
N LEU A 62 -2.72 -0.59 -4.07
CA LEU A 62 -1.35 -0.67 -3.63
C LEU A 62 -0.51 0.31 -4.44
N GLU A 63 -0.02 1.37 -3.79
CA GLU A 63 0.86 2.39 -4.36
C GLU A 63 2.24 2.27 -3.71
N SER A 64 3.14 1.55 -4.38
CA SER A 64 4.43 1.20 -3.79
C SER A 64 5.45 2.35 -3.80
N GLN A 65 5.28 3.34 -4.69
CA GLN A 65 6.23 4.45 -4.81
C GLN A 65 5.90 5.59 -3.84
N GLY A 66 6.83 5.89 -2.92
CA GLY A 66 6.64 6.84 -1.83
C GLY A 66 7.85 7.73 -1.55
N ASP A 67 8.63 8.02 -2.60
CA ASP A 67 9.78 8.91 -2.51
C ASP A 67 9.40 10.38 -2.75
N PRO A 68 10.09 11.34 -2.09
CA PRO A 68 9.89 12.77 -2.37
C PRO A 68 10.09 13.11 -3.84
N GLY A 69 9.43 14.16 -4.32
CA GLY A 69 9.50 14.61 -5.72
C GLY A 69 8.73 13.73 -6.71
N THR A 70 8.07 12.66 -6.24
CA THR A 70 7.26 11.77 -7.09
C THR A 70 5.79 12.20 -7.19
N ARG A 71 5.41 13.33 -6.57
CA ARG A 71 4.03 13.87 -6.55
C ARG A 71 3.03 12.90 -5.93
N LEU A 72 3.38 12.30 -4.79
CA LEU A 72 2.57 11.30 -4.10
C LEU A 72 1.13 11.80 -3.83
N GLU A 73 0.95 13.03 -3.35
CA GLU A 73 -0.37 13.60 -3.08
C GLU A 73 -1.28 13.63 -4.32
N ALA A 74 -0.74 14.07 -5.47
CA ALA A 74 -1.50 14.12 -6.72
C ALA A 74 -1.89 12.71 -7.19
N ARG A 75 -1.00 11.73 -7.00
CA ARG A 75 -1.28 10.32 -7.33
C ARG A 75 -2.37 9.74 -6.43
N LEU A 76 -2.26 9.93 -5.11
CA LEU A 76 -3.25 9.44 -4.15
C LEU A 76 -4.61 10.11 -4.39
N THR A 77 -4.64 11.41 -4.62
CA THR A 77 -5.86 12.16 -4.99
C THR A 77 -6.48 11.63 -6.27
N GLY A 78 -5.66 11.38 -7.31
CA GLY A 78 -6.12 10.79 -8.57
C GLY A 78 -6.71 9.39 -8.38
N ILE A 79 -6.06 8.56 -7.56
CA ILE A 79 -6.56 7.23 -7.18
C ILE A 79 -7.93 7.34 -6.49
N VAL A 80 -8.05 8.23 -5.49
CA VAL A 80 -9.29 8.38 -4.72
C VAL A 80 -10.43 8.84 -5.61
N ASN A 81 -10.20 9.83 -6.46
CA ASN A 81 -11.21 10.36 -7.37
C ASN A 81 -11.62 9.34 -8.45
N GLN A 82 -10.68 8.55 -8.95
CA GLN A 82 -10.93 7.63 -10.05
C GLN A 82 -11.57 6.31 -9.59
N TYR A 83 -11.13 5.76 -8.45
CA TYR A 83 -11.49 4.40 -8.03
C TYR A 83 -12.28 4.36 -6.72
N ASN A 84 -12.34 5.45 -5.96
CA ASN A 84 -13.05 5.52 -4.68
C ASN A 84 -12.76 4.33 -3.72
N PRO A 85 -11.49 4.01 -3.44
CA PRO A 85 -11.11 2.76 -2.78
C PRO A 85 -11.59 2.66 -1.33
N ASP A 86 -11.79 1.42 -0.88
CA ASP A 86 -12.03 1.12 0.53
C ASP A 86 -10.72 1.11 1.34
N LEU A 87 -9.63 0.65 0.71
CA LEU A 87 -8.32 0.50 1.34
C LEU A 87 -7.19 0.91 0.39
N ILE A 88 -6.27 1.74 0.87
CA ILE A 88 -5.05 2.12 0.15
C ILE A 88 -3.85 1.70 0.98
N PHE A 89 -2.98 0.85 0.44
CA PHE A 89 -1.63 0.66 0.90
C PHE A 89 -0.72 1.66 0.17
N CYS A 90 0.04 2.46 0.91
CA CYS A 90 1.03 3.35 0.31
C CYS A 90 2.34 3.37 1.10
N THR A 91 3.45 3.72 0.44
CA THR A 91 4.71 4.01 1.14
C THR A 91 4.93 5.50 1.29
N CYS A 92 5.65 5.90 2.33
CA CYS A 92 6.09 7.28 2.53
C CYS A 92 7.40 7.35 3.34
N ARG A 93 7.97 8.54 3.46
CA ARG A 93 9.09 8.83 4.38
C ARG A 93 8.57 9.12 5.79
N THR A 94 9.49 9.19 6.76
CA THR A 94 9.17 9.51 8.16
C THR A 94 8.80 10.97 8.40
N ARG A 95 9.15 11.87 7.47
CA ARG A 95 8.97 13.31 7.55
C ARG A 95 8.97 13.93 6.16
N GLY A 96 8.39 15.13 6.04
CA GLY A 96 8.42 15.95 4.83
C GLY A 96 7.30 15.62 3.84
N GLU A 97 7.55 15.89 2.56
CA GLU A 97 6.54 15.90 1.50
C GLU A 97 5.62 14.67 1.48
N THR A 98 6.17 13.46 1.58
CA THR A 98 5.40 12.23 1.36
C THR A 98 4.55 11.82 2.56
N VAL A 99 4.95 12.12 3.80
CA VAL A 99 4.07 11.91 4.96
C VAL A 99 2.93 12.94 4.94
N ASN A 100 3.24 14.20 4.62
CA ASN A 100 2.24 15.26 4.48
C ASN A 100 1.25 14.93 3.35
N SER A 101 1.73 14.35 2.24
CA SER A 101 0.87 13.91 1.13
C SER A 101 -0.19 12.90 1.59
N VAL A 102 0.19 11.96 2.46
CA VAL A 102 -0.72 10.96 3.02
C VAL A 102 -1.73 11.62 3.96
N GLU A 103 -1.27 12.47 4.88
CA GLU A 103 -2.12 13.20 5.82
C GLU A 103 -3.12 14.11 5.10
N ASN A 104 -2.66 14.90 4.14
CA ASN A 104 -3.50 15.77 3.31
C ASN A 104 -4.56 14.96 2.57
N THR A 105 -4.17 13.86 1.93
CA THR A 105 -5.14 12.97 1.25
C THR A 105 -6.16 12.42 2.25
N ALA A 106 -5.71 11.92 3.40
CA ALA A 106 -6.59 11.35 4.41
C ALA A 106 -7.61 12.38 4.92
N ASN A 107 -7.15 13.60 5.21
CA ASN A 107 -8.00 14.69 5.70
C ASN A 107 -8.99 15.18 4.64
N ASN A 108 -8.54 15.35 3.38
CA ASN A 108 -9.38 15.86 2.30
C ASN A 108 -10.47 14.89 1.85
N PHE A 109 -10.26 13.58 2.05
CA PHE A 109 -11.18 12.53 1.59
C PHE A 109 -11.75 11.68 2.73
N GLU A 110 -11.55 12.09 3.98
CA GLU A 110 -12.08 11.44 5.19
C GLU A 110 -11.67 9.97 5.35
N TYR A 111 -10.41 9.64 5.02
CA TYR A 111 -9.86 8.31 5.28
C TYR A 111 -9.29 8.23 6.70
N LEU A 112 -9.54 7.11 7.38
CA LEU A 112 -8.75 6.74 8.55
C LEU A 112 -7.32 6.42 8.11
N THR A 113 -6.32 6.85 8.87
CA THR A 113 -4.93 6.47 8.60
C THR A 113 -4.42 5.47 9.63
N ILE A 114 -3.91 4.33 9.15
CA ILE A 114 -3.14 3.36 9.93
C ILE A 114 -1.67 3.51 9.56
N TRP A 115 -0.85 3.91 10.52
CA TRP A 115 0.59 4.05 10.34
C TRP A 115 1.33 2.79 10.78
N SER A 116 2.21 2.28 9.93
CA SER A 116 3.10 1.19 10.29
C SER A 116 4.48 1.40 9.70
N SER A 117 5.53 1.03 10.44
CA SER A 117 6.86 0.90 9.85
C SER A 117 7.07 -0.48 9.23
N THR A 118 8.18 -0.66 8.52
CA THR A 118 8.72 -1.99 8.23
C THR A 118 9.43 -2.57 9.47
N TYR A 119 9.69 -3.87 9.49
CA TYR A 119 10.63 -4.45 10.43
C TYR A 119 12.06 -4.13 9.99
N GLN A 120 12.77 -3.35 10.80
CA GLN A 120 14.14 -2.93 10.50
C GLN A 120 15.13 -3.98 11.00
N THR A 121 15.97 -4.45 10.09
CA THR A 121 17.00 -5.46 10.32
C THR A 121 18.19 -5.18 9.41
N THR A 122 19.37 -5.72 9.75
CA THR A 122 20.56 -5.73 8.89
C THR A 122 20.69 -7.00 8.05
N HIS A 123 19.88 -8.03 8.33
CA HIS A 123 19.91 -9.34 7.67
C HIS A 123 18.49 -9.83 7.37
N ASN A 124 18.35 -10.79 6.45
CA ASN A 124 17.07 -11.43 6.14
C ASN A 124 15.96 -10.46 5.70
N HIS A 125 16.32 -9.39 4.97
CA HIS A 125 15.39 -8.37 4.49
C HIS A 125 14.16 -8.97 3.80
N SER A 126 14.34 -9.97 2.92
CA SER A 126 13.25 -10.64 2.23
C SER A 126 12.25 -11.28 3.20
N THR A 127 12.75 -12.09 4.14
CA THR A 127 11.94 -12.78 5.14
C THR A 127 11.17 -11.80 6.02
N VAL A 128 11.82 -10.74 6.51
CA VAL A 128 11.11 -9.78 7.38
C VAL A 128 10.07 -8.95 6.62
N ASN A 129 10.28 -8.68 5.32
CA ASN A 129 9.28 -8.01 4.50
C ASN A 129 8.06 -8.91 4.27
N GLN A 130 8.27 -10.21 4.07
CA GLN A 130 7.19 -11.22 3.97
C GLN A 130 6.40 -11.31 5.28
N VAL A 131 7.08 -11.53 6.41
CA VAL A 131 6.42 -11.58 7.73
C VAL A 131 5.70 -10.28 8.03
N LYS A 132 6.24 -9.13 7.62
CA LYS A 132 5.56 -7.84 7.78
C LYS A 132 4.31 -7.76 6.92
N ALA A 133 4.36 -8.19 5.66
CA ALA A 133 3.21 -8.24 4.77
C ALA A 133 2.10 -9.14 5.34
N GLU A 134 2.45 -10.34 5.82
CA GLU A 134 1.52 -11.26 6.48
C GLU A 134 0.86 -10.64 7.71
N HIS A 135 1.64 -9.97 8.57
CA HIS A 135 1.09 -9.27 9.74
C HIS A 135 0.12 -8.15 9.33
N LEU A 136 0.45 -7.34 8.33
CA LEU A 136 -0.45 -6.29 7.86
C LEU A 136 -1.72 -6.85 7.21
N LEU A 137 -1.62 -7.99 6.52
CA LEU A 137 -2.78 -8.70 5.98
C LEU A 137 -3.69 -9.28 7.06
N ASP A 138 -3.13 -9.88 8.11
CA ASP A 138 -3.89 -10.34 9.27
C ASP A 138 -4.62 -9.17 9.97
N LEU A 139 -3.94 -8.02 10.13
CA LEU A 139 -4.52 -6.81 10.69
C LEU A 139 -5.75 -6.35 9.89
N ILE A 140 -5.63 -6.18 8.56
CA ILE A 140 -6.75 -5.67 7.75
C ILE A 140 -7.93 -6.64 7.71
N LYS A 141 -7.68 -7.97 7.78
CA LYS A 141 -8.73 -8.99 7.87
C LYS A 141 -9.46 -8.90 9.21
N LYS A 142 -8.73 -8.79 10.32
CA LYS A 142 -9.32 -8.64 11.66
C LYS A 142 -10.12 -7.35 11.82
N LEU A 143 -9.76 -6.30 11.07
CA LEU A 143 -10.50 -5.04 11.02
C LEU A 143 -11.67 -5.05 10.02
N GLY A 144 -11.88 -6.13 9.27
CA GLY A 144 -12.95 -6.24 8.27
C GLY A 144 -12.79 -5.27 7.10
N LEU A 145 -11.55 -4.95 6.71
CA LEU A 145 -11.24 -4.06 5.58
C LEU A 145 -11.14 -4.80 4.24
N ILE A 146 -11.19 -6.14 4.26
CA ILE A 146 -11.18 -7.07 3.12
C ILE A 146 -12.01 -8.32 3.43
#